data_AF-A0AAV6A700-F1
#
_entry.id   AF-A0AAV6A700-F1
#
_cell.length_a   1.000
_cell.length_b   1.000
_cell.length_c   1.000
_cell.angle_alpha   90.00
_cell.angle_beta   90.00
_cell.angle_gamma   90.00
#
_symmetry.space_group_name_H-M   'P 1'
#
loop_
_entity.id
_entity.type
_entity.pdbx_description
1 polymer ?
#
loop_
_entity_poly.entity_id
_entity_poly.type
_entity_poly.pdbx_seq_one_letter_code
_entity_poly.pdbx_strand_id
1 'polypeptide(L)'
;TAKGGPTHRRWGKVYFWAMAVVAASALVVGYWRSILFLELVAIFSFYAALSGYRVLFRKRPDLGQRAGLLDWIAASITLAASASLLALGILKPTPRFQELSTVAVIFGLVGLTIAGLDVWRFLSPPTERMAWWYRHMANMIGSYLAAVTAFSVVNFTFLPTTVRWLWPTVIGSPLIALWITYYKLRFNKPAPTPDPT
;
A
#
# COMPACT_ATOMS: atom_id res chain seq x y z
N THR A 1 4.99 -11.83 -18.75
CA THR A 1 5.25 -13.06 -17.97
C THR A 1 3.96 -13.53 -17.29
N ALA A 2 3.73 -14.84 -17.16
CA ALA A 2 2.55 -15.35 -16.44
C ALA A 2 2.54 -14.92 -14.95
N LYS A 3 1.40 -14.42 -14.46
CA LYS A 3 1.22 -14.00 -13.06
C LYS A 3 1.42 -15.20 -12.13
N GLY A 4 2.32 -15.08 -11.14
CA GLY A 4 2.64 -16.14 -10.19
C GLY A 4 3.68 -17.18 -10.64
N GLY A 5 4.16 -17.12 -11.89
CA GLY A 5 5.26 -17.96 -12.38
C GLY A 5 6.65 -17.55 -11.86
N PRO A 6 7.72 -18.33 -12.13
CA PRO A 6 9.06 -18.10 -11.60
C PRO A 6 9.61 -16.69 -11.90
N THR A 7 9.45 -16.22 -13.13
CA THR A 7 9.89 -14.88 -13.56
C THR A 7 9.14 -13.77 -12.83
N HIS A 8 7.82 -13.89 -12.67
CA HIS A 8 7.03 -12.93 -11.90
C HIS A 8 7.47 -12.87 -10.43
N ARG A 9 7.76 -14.02 -9.81
CA ARG A 9 8.26 -14.08 -8.42
C ARG A 9 9.64 -13.45 -8.28
N ARG A 10 10.53 -13.66 -9.24
CA ARG A 10 11.88 -13.06 -9.26
C ARG A 10 11.77 -11.53 -9.34
N TRP A 11 11.04 -11.00 -10.31
CA TRP A 11 10.84 -9.56 -10.46
C TRP A 11 10.07 -8.94 -9.28
N GLY A 12 9.11 -9.67 -8.71
CA GLY A 12 8.42 -9.22 -7.50
C GLY A 12 9.36 -9.03 -6.30
N LYS A 13 10.36 -9.92 -6.13
CA LYS A 13 11.40 -9.76 -5.09
C LYS A 13 12.33 -8.58 -5.40
N VAL A 14 12.76 -8.44 -6.65
CA VAL A 14 13.60 -7.29 -7.06
C VAL A 14 12.87 -5.98 -6.78
N TYR A 15 11.61 -5.87 -7.19
CA TYR A 15 10.77 -4.71 -6.91
C TYR A 15 10.63 -4.43 -5.40
N PHE A 16 10.34 -5.46 -4.60
CA PHE A 16 10.20 -5.31 -3.15
C PHE A 16 11.47 -4.74 -2.49
N TRP A 17 12.64 -5.28 -2.85
CA TRP A 17 13.91 -4.78 -2.32
C TRP A 17 14.28 -3.39 -2.85
N ALA A 18 13.95 -3.08 -4.10
CA ALA A 18 14.09 -1.72 -4.63
C ALA A 18 13.24 -0.72 -3.82
N MET A 19 11.98 -1.07 -3.52
CA MET A 19 11.13 -0.24 -2.66
C MET A 19 11.69 -0.09 -1.24
N ALA A 20 12.31 -1.13 -0.68
CA ALA A 20 12.99 -1.03 0.61
C ALA A 20 14.15 -0.04 0.59
N VAL A 21 14.97 -0.06 -0.47
CA VAL A 21 16.08 0.89 -0.67
C VAL A 21 15.55 2.31 -0.83
N VAL A 22 14.51 2.51 -1.64
CA VAL A 22 13.87 3.83 -1.81
C VAL A 22 13.37 4.36 -0.47
N ALA A 23 12.66 3.54 0.31
CA ALA A 23 12.16 3.94 1.61
C ALA A 23 13.28 4.27 2.61
N ALA A 24 14.32 3.44 2.68
CA ALA A 24 15.49 3.70 3.52
C ALA A 24 16.18 5.02 3.13
N SER A 25 16.37 5.26 1.83
CA SER A 25 16.96 6.51 1.34
C SER A 25 16.09 7.73 1.66
N ALA A 26 14.77 7.61 1.54
CA ALA A 26 13.84 8.68 1.87
C ALA A 26 13.82 9.00 3.38
N LEU A 27 13.98 7.99 4.24
CA LEU A 27 14.16 8.18 5.69
C LEU A 27 15.47 8.89 5.99
N VAL A 28 16.58 8.49 5.38
CA VAL A 28 17.89 9.15 5.58
C VAL A 28 17.85 10.61 5.12
N VAL A 29 17.32 10.87 3.91
CA VAL A 29 17.18 12.22 3.36
C VAL A 29 16.22 13.04 4.21
N GLY A 30 15.09 12.46 4.61
CA GLY A 30 14.11 13.09 5.47
C GLY A 30 14.72 13.54 6.79
N TYR A 31 15.49 12.68 7.44
CA TYR A 31 16.19 12.99 8.68
C TYR A 31 17.23 14.10 8.48
N TRP A 32 18.16 13.93 7.53
CA TRP A 32 19.25 14.89 7.28
C TRP A 32 18.78 16.27 6.82
N ARG A 33 17.65 16.33 6.10
CA ARG A 33 17.08 17.59 5.60
C ARG A 33 15.93 18.11 6.48
N SER A 34 15.66 17.44 7.61
CA SER A 34 14.55 17.74 8.52
C SER A 34 13.19 17.86 7.80
N ILE A 35 12.91 16.91 6.92
CA ILE A 35 11.69 16.79 6.12
C ILE A 35 10.83 15.65 6.68
N LEU A 36 10.24 15.87 7.85
CA LEU A 36 9.37 14.89 8.52
C LEU A 36 8.25 14.36 7.60
N PHE A 37 7.70 15.22 6.74
CA PHE A 37 6.71 14.82 5.74
C PHE A 37 7.20 13.66 4.87
N LEU A 38 8.45 13.70 4.40
CA LEU A 38 9.02 12.66 3.53
C LEU A 38 9.20 11.35 4.28
N GLU A 39 9.63 11.41 5.55
CA GLU A 39 9.81 10.22 6.39
C GLU A 39 8.49 9.49 6.62
N LEU A 40 7.45 10.22 7.00
CA LEU A 40 6.12 9.66 7.24
C LEU A 40 5.51 9.05 5.97
N VAL A 41 5.70 9.70 4.81
CA VAL A 41 5.24 9.18 3.52
C VAL A 41 6.00 7.92 3.11
N ALA A 42 7.32 7.87 3.34
CA ALA A 42 8.14 6.69 3.05
C ALA A 42 7.67 5.46 3.82
N ILE A 43 7.31 5.62 5.10
CA ILE A 43 6.85 4.52 5.96
C ILE A 43 5.61 3.84 5.39
N PHE A 44 4.52 4.57 5.13
CA PHE A 44 3.29 3.92 4.64
C PHE A 44 3.45 3.41 3.19
N SER A 45 4.25 4.11 2.37
CA SER A 45 4.54 3.67 0.99
C SER A 45 5.25 2.33 0.97
N PHE A 46 6.25 2.15 1.83
CA PHE A 46 6.93 0.87 1.99
C PHE A 46 6.03 -0.18 2.64
N TYR A 47 5.20 0.21 3.62
CA TYR A 47 4.27 -0.70 4.25
C TYR A 47 3.31 -1.35 3.24
N ALA A 48 2.87 -0.63 2.22
CA ALA A 48 2.09 -1.23 1.13
C ALA A 48 2.88 -2.36 0.44
N ALA A 49 4.15 -2.14 0.08
CA ALA A 49 4.98 -3.20 -0.53
C ALA A 49 5.19 -4.39 0.44
N LEU A 50 5.50 -4.09 1.71
CA LEU A 50 5.73 -5.10 2.75
C LEU A 50 4.49 -5.93 3.02
N SER A 51 3.33 -5.30 3.25
CA SER A 51 2.07 -5.99 3.47
C SER A 51 1.67 -6.82 2.24
N GLY A 52 1.85 -6.27 1.03
CA GLY A 52 1.65 -6.98 -0.23
C GLY A 52 2.54 -8.21 -0.36
N TYR A 53 3.80 -8.15 0.05
CA TYR A 53 4.71 -9.30 0.05
C TYR A 53 4.35 -10.32 1.15
N ARG A 54 4.12 -9.84 2.39
CA ARG A 54 3.87 -10.67 3.57
C ARG A 54 2.57 -11.45 3.50
N VAL A 55 1.54 -10.96 2.80
CA VAL A 55 0.28 -11.71 2.63
C VAL A 55 0.48 -13.04 1.89
N LEU A 56 1.57 -13.19 1.11
CA LEU A 56 1.89 -14.45 0.43
C LEU A 56 2.26 -15.60 1.38
N PHE A 57 2.61 -15.29 2.63
CA PHE A 57 2.91 -16.28 3.68
C PHE A 57 1.69 -16.60 4.56
N ARG A 58 0.54 -15.96 4.30
CA ARG A 58 -0.69 -16.05 5.10
C ARG A 58 -1.89 -16.39 4.22
N LYS A 59 -1.69 -17.30 3.27
CA LYS A 59 -2.71 -17.68 2.27
C LYS A 59 -3.77 -18.61 2.85
N ARG A 60 -3.42 -19.36 3.89
CA ARG A 60 -4.28 -20.33 4.57
C ARG A 60 -4.36 -20.03 6.07
N PRO A 61 -5.09 -18.98 6.49
CA PRO A 61 -5.30 -18.70 7.91
C PRO A 61 -6.00 -19.85 8.65
N ASP A 62 -6.79 -20.65 7.94
CA ASP A 62 -7.42 -21.89 8.39
C ASP A 62 -6.40 -22.94 8.87
N LEU A 63 -5.20 -22.94 8.27
CA LEU A 63 -4.09 -23.81 8.64
C LEU A 63 -3.12 -23.13 9.63
N GLY A 64 -3.55 -22.08 10.32
CA GLY A 64 -2.75 -21.36 11.31
C GLY A 64 -1.75 -20.36 10.72
N GLN A 65 -1.75 -20.09 9.41
CA GLN A 65 -0.88 -19.08 8.79
C GLN A 65 -1.36 -17.66 9.12
N ARG A 66 -0.98 -17.16 10.30
CA ARG A 66 -1.42 -15.87 10.86
C ARG A 66 -0.36 -14.78 10.76
N ALA A 67 -0.75 -13.55 11.13
CA ALA A 67 0.16 -12.43 11.23
C ALA A 67 1.20 -12.67 12.34
N GLY A 68 2.48 -12.55 11.98
CA GLY A 68 3.59 -12.68 12.92
C GLY A 68 4.00 -11.33 13.52
N LEU A 69 5.01 -11.34 14.38
CA LEU A 69 5.53 -10.15 15.06
C LEU A 69 5.89 -9.01 14.08
N LEU A 70 6.57 -9.34 12.98
CA LEU A 70 6.94 -8.35 11.96
C LEU A 70 5.72 -7.65 11.33
N ASP A 71 4.61 -8.36 11.14
CA ASP A 71 3.40 -7.77 10.56
C ASP A 71 2.76 -6.77 11.53
N TRP A 72 2.72 -7.13 12.82
CA TRP A 72 2.19 -6.28 13.87
C TRP A 72 3.05 -5.03 14.07
N ILE A 73 4.37 -5.18 14.21
CA ILE A 73 5.30 -4.04 14.35
C ILE A 73 5.15 -3.09 13.15
N ALA A 74 5.19 -3.62 11.93
CA ALA A 74 5.10 -2.80 10.73
C ALA A 74 3.74 -2.08 10.63
N ALA A 75 2.64 -2.75 10.96
CA ALA A 75 1.32 -2.14 10.96
C ALA A 75 1.20 -1.05 12.03
N SER A 76 1.71 -1.28 13.24
CA SER A 76 1.70 -0.29 14.33
C SER A 76 2.53 0.94 14.00
N ILE A 77 3.75 0.77 13.46
CA ILE A 77 4.60 1.88 12.99
C ILE A 77 3.86 2.68 11.91
N THR A 78 3.20 1.99 10.97
CA THR A 78 2.49 2.65 9.88
C THR A 78 1.25 3.39 10.37
N LEU A 79 0.49 2.82 11.31
CA LEU A 79 -0.65 3.51 11.93
C LEU A 79 -0.18 4.78 12.65
N ALA A 80 0.88 4.70 13.45
CA ALA A 80 1.44 5.86 14.13
C ALA A 80 1.90 6.92 13.12
N ALA A 81 2.72 6.54 12.13
CA ALA A 81 3.21 7.46 11.11
C ALA A 81 2.07 8.12 10.30
N SER A 82 1.05 7.35 9.94
CA SER A 82 -0.09 7.85 9.17
C SER A 82 -1.01 8.74 10.00
N ALA A 83 -1.20 8.42 11.28
CA ALA A 83 -1.91 9.28 12.24
C ALA A 83 -1.16 10.61 12.44
N SER A 84 0.16 10.56 12.61
CA SER A 84 1.00 11.76 12.70
C SER A 84 0.92 12.59 11.43
N LEU A 85 0.99 11.96 10.25
CA LEU A 85 0.89 12.66 8.97
C LEU A 85 -0.47 13.36 8.80
N LEU A 86 -1.56 12.67 9.17
CA LEU A 86 -2.91 13.23 9.15
C LEU A 86 -3.02 14.41 10.13
N ALA A 87 -2.58 14.24 11.37
CA ALA A 87 -2.64 15.29 12.39
C ALA A 87 -1.82 16.52 11.96
N LEU A 88 -0.59 16.34 11.49
CA LEU A 88 0.25 17.44 11.02
C LEU A 88 -0.33 18.12 9.77
N GLY A 89 -1.00 17.36 8.89
CA GLY A 89 -1.72 17.91 7.74
C GLY A 89 -2.91 18.80 8.13
N ILE A 90 -3.62 18.45 9.21
CA ILE A 90 -4.75 19.22 9.76
C ILE A 90 -4.25 20.46 10.53
N LEU A 91 -3.27 20.26 11.42
CA LEU A 91 -2.76 21.30 12.32
C LEU A 91 -1.85 22.31 11.61
N LYS A 92 -1.21 21.92 10.51
CA LYS A 92 -0.34 22.76 9.67
C LYS A 92 0.73 23.55 10.45
N PRO A 93 1.50 22.92 11.36
CA PRO A 93 2.38 23.65 12.29
C PRO A 93 3.61 24.29 11.64
N THR A 94 3.90 24.00 10.37
CA THR A 94 5.08 24.55 9.65
C THR A 94 4.68 24.98 8.24
N PRO A 95 5.45 25.87 7.58
CA PRO A 95 5.18 26.27 6.20
C PRO A 95 5.05 25.09 5.23
N ARG A 96 5.86 24.04 5.42
CA ARG A 96 5.79 22.82 4.62
C ARG A 96 4.45 22.09 4.79
N PHE A 97 3.95 21.98 6.02
CA PHE A 97 2.64 21.37 6.28
C PHE A 97 1.46 22.27 5.88
N GLN A 98 1.67 23.59 5.77
CA GLN A 98 0.68 24.50 5.16
C GLN A 98 0.58 24.26 3.65
N GLU A 99 1.72 24.20 2.96
CA GLU A 99 1.79 23.94 1.52
C GLU A 99 1.27 22.53 1.16
N LEU A 100 1.70 21.51 1.90
CA LEU A 100 1.39 20.10 1.62
C LEU A 100 0.19 19.60 2.44
N SER A 101 -0.61 20.48 3.06
CA SER A 101 -1.71 20.11 3.95
C SER A 101 -2.66 19.09 3.33
N THR A 102 -3.17 19.37 2.13
CA THR A 102 -4.10 18.48 1.41
C THR A 102 -3.47 17.11 1.13
N VAL A 103 -2.20 17.09 0.75
CA VAL A 103 -1.46 15.86 0.46
C VAL A 103 -1.25 15.04 1.74
N ALA A 104 -0.81 15.70 2.82
CA ALA A 104 -0.60 15.06 4.12
C ALA A 104 -1.89 14.44 4.66
N VAL A 105 -3.02 15.14 4.58
CA VAL A 105 -4.33 14.63 5.01
C VAL A 105 -4.71 13.38 4.20
N ILE A 106 -4.64 13.45 2.87
CA ILE A 106 -5.04 12.33 2.01
C ILE A 106 -4.12 11.12 2.23
N PHE A 107 -2.81 11.32 2.28
CA PHE A 107 -1.86 10.24 2.51
C PHE A 107 -1.94 9.65 3.92
N GLY A 108 -2.18 10.48 4.93
CA GLY A 108 -2.47 10.02 6.29
C GLY A 108 -3.71 9.13 6.33
N LEU A 109 -4.79 9.51 5.66
CA LEU A 109 -6.01 8.70 5.55
C LEU A 109 -5.78 7.39 4.78
N VAL A 110 -5.03 7.43 3.67
CA VAL A 110 -4.67 6.24 2.89
C VAL A 110 -3.85 5.27 3.74
N GLY A 111 -2.81 5.75 4.42
CA GLY A 111 -1.95 4.93 5.27
C GLY A 111 -2.71 4.32 6.46
N LEU A 112 -3.58 5.11 7.11
CA LEU A 112 -4.48 4.62 8.17
C LEU A 112 -5.44 3.56 7.66
N THR A 113 -6.00 3.74 6.47
CA THR A 113 -6.92 2.77 5.87
C THR A 113 -6.19 1.45 5.57
N ILE A 114 -5.01 1.51 4.97
CA ILE A 114 -4.23 0.31 4.63
C ILE A 114 -3.83 -0.43 5.92
N ALA A 115 -3.20 0.25 6.88
CA ALA A 115 -2.74 -0.40 8.11
C ALA A 115 -3.88 -0.80 9.05
N GLY A 116 -4.95 -0.02 9.12
CA GLY A 116 -6.12 -0.31 9.95
C GLY A 116 -6.92 -1.51 9.44
N LEU A 117 -7.18 -1.60 8.14
CA LEU A 117 -7.80 -2.78 7.53
C LEU A 117 -6.90 -4.02 7.67
N ASP A 118 -5.59 -3.83 7.69
CA ASP A 118 -4.63 -4.89 7.89
C ASP A 118 -4.68 -5.44 9.32
N VAL A 119 -4.67 -4.57 10.32
CA VAL A 119 -4.85 -4.92 11.75
C VAL A 119 -6.18 -5.62 11.97
N TRP A 120 -7.28 -5.09 11.44
CA TRP A 120 -8.59 -5.72 11.54
C TRP A 120 -8.55 -7.17 11.00
N ARG A 121 -7.87 -7.40 9.87
CA ARG A 121 -7.72 -8.75 9.30
C ARG A 121 -6.72 -9.63 10.04
N PHE A 122 -5.81 -9.07 10.82
CA PHE A 122 -4.93 -9.87 11.68
C PHE A 122 -5.69 -10.42 12.88
N LEU A 123 -6.63 -9.62 13.41
CA LEU A 123 -7.56 -10.02 14.47
C LEU A 123 -8.65 -10.96 13.96
N SER A 124 -9.19 -10.65 12.77
CA SER A 124 -10.29 -11.39 12.13
C SER A 124 -9.89 -11.82 10.72
N PRO A 125 -9.18 -12.95 10.57
CA PRO A 125 -8.72 -13.41 9.26
C PRO A 125 -9.88 -13.68 8.29
N PRO A 126 -9.74 -13.29 7.01
CA PRO A 126 -10.80 -13.49 6.02
C PRO A 126 -11.00 -14.97 5.71
N THR A 127 -12.27 -15.37 5.51
CA THR A 127 -12.67 -16.72 5.11
C THR A 127 -12.59 -16.94 3.60
N GLU A 128 -12.63 -15.85 2.80
CA GLU A 128 -12.51 -15.93 1.34
C GLU A 128 -11.16 -16.52 0.91
N ARG A 129 -11.17 -17.66 0.21
CA ARG A 129 -9.96 -18.38 -0.26
C ARG A 129 -8.97 -17.49 -1.03
N MET A 130 -9.48 -16.53 -1.81
CA MET A 130 -8.68 -15.62 -2.66
C MET A 130 -8.38 -14.26 -2.01
N ALA A 131 -8.72 -14.04 -0.74
CA ALA A 131 -8.48 -12.76 -0.05
C ALA A 131 -7.00 -12.32 -0.12
N TRP A 132 -6.07 -13.27 0.03
CA TRP A 132 -4.63 -13.00 -0.07
C TRP A 132 -4.24 -12.46 -1.46
N TRP A 133 -4.90 -12.91 -2.52
CA TRP A 133 -4.57 -12.54 -3.90
C TRP A 133 -4.99 -11.11 -4.20
N TYR A 134 -6.21 -10.73 -3.80
CA TYR A 134 -6.70 -9.37 -3.96
C TYR A 134 -5.83 -8.40 -3.17
N ARG A 135 -5.44 -8.77 -1.95
CA ARG A 135 -4.59 -7.92 -1.11
C ARG A 135 -3.16 -7.82 -1.61
N HIS A 136 -2.56 -8.93 -2.05
CA HIS A 136 -1.25 -8.90 -2.68
C HIS A 136 -1.26 -7.94 -3.88
N MET A 137 -2.24 -8.09 -4.76
CA MET A 137 -2.39 -7.24 -5.94
C MET A 137 -2.60 -5.77 -5.56
N ALA A 138 -3.57 -5.47 -4.70
CA ALA A 138 -3.91 -4.10 -4.31
C ALA A 138 -2.72 -3.40 -3.66
N ASN A 139 -2.02 -4.06 -2.74
CA ASN A 139 -0.92 -3.47 -1.99
C ASN A 139 0.35 -3.34 -2.86
N MET A 140 0.61 -4.27 -3.77
CA MET A 140 1.73 -4.15 -4.72
C MET A 140 1.46 -3.00 -5.71
N ILE A 141 0.25 -2.88 -6.27
CA ILE A 141 -0.10 -1.74 -7.14
C ILE A 141 -0.09 -0.44 -6.33
N GLY A 142 -0.62 -0.41 -5.11
CA GLY A 142 -0.60 0.77 -4.24
C GLY A 142 0.82 1.26 -3.95
N SER A 143 1.76 0.34 -3.67
CA SER A 143 3.17 0.70 -3.52
C SER A 143 3.79 1.25 -4.81
N TYR A 144 3.34 0.76 -5.97
CA TYR A 144 3.79 1.25 -7.26
C TYR A 144 3.24 2.66 -7.54
N LEU A 145 1.98 2.93 -7.18
CA LEU A 145 1.42 4.29 -7.24
C LEU A 145 2.23 5.27 -6.40
N ALA A 146 2.70 4.85 -5.22
CA ALA A 146 3.59 5.67 -4.40
C ALA A 146 4.93 5.96 -5.10
N ALA A 147 5.52 4.98 -5.79
CA ALA A 147 6.71 5.19 -6.62
C ALA A 147 6.46 6.16 -7.79
N VAL A 148 5.30 6.03 -8.46
CA VAL A 148 4.88 6.96 -9.53
C VAL A 148 4.65 8.37 -8.98
N THR A 149 4.07 8.50 -7.79
CA THR A 149 3.97 9.78 -7.07
C THR A 149 5.34 10.38 -6.81
N ALA A 150 6.30 9.60 -6.28
CA ALA A 150 7.66 10.09 -6.02
C ALA A 150 8.34 10.59 -7.31
N PHE A 151 8.21 9.84 -8.40
CA PHE A 151 8.70 10.26 -9.72
C PHE A 151 8.02 11.56 -10.19
N SER A 152 6.69 11.62 -10.09
CA SER A 152 5.88 12.77 -10.51
C SER A 152 6.25 14.06 -9.77
N VAL A 153 6.46 13.98 -8.45
CA VAL A 153 6.82 15.15 -7.62
C VAL A 153 8.15 15.75 -8.05
N VAL A 154 9.11 14.92 -8.45
CA VAL A 154 10.44 15.36 -8.87
C VAL A 154 10.44 15.87 -10.31
N ASN A 155 9.68 15.24 -11.21
CA ASN A 155 9.81 15.46 -12.66
C ASN A 155 8.71 16.35 -13.25
N PHE A 156 7.49 16.31 -12.71
CA PHE A 156 6.34 17.05 -13.28
C PHE A 156 6.17 18.42 -12.64
N THR A 157 7.25 19.20 -12.63
CA THR A 157 7.29 20.55 -12.04
C THR A 157 6.33 21.55 -12.69
N PHE A 158 5.84 21.25 -13.90
CA PHE A 158 4.82 22.04 -14.61
C PHE A 158 3.40 21.89 -14.04
N LEU A 159 3.11 20.82 -13.27
CA LEU A 159 1.80 20.64 -12.63
C LEU A 159 1.73 21.43 -11.30
N PRO A 160 0.53 21.76 -10.80
CA PRO A 160 0.38 22.27 -9.43
C PRO A 160 0.86 21.23 -8.40
N THR A 161 1.45 21.68 -7.29
CA THR A 161 2.05 20.82 -6.25
C THR A 161 1.12 19.67 -5.84
N THR A 162 -0.12 19.97 -5.46
CA THR A 162 -1.11 18.95 -5.06
C THR A 162 -1.38 17.91 -6.14
N VAL A 163 -1.44 18.33 -7.42
CA VAL A 163 -1.68 17.42 -8.54
C VAL A 163 -0.51 16.47 -8.71
N ARG A 164 0.74 16.97 -8.66
CA ARG A 164 1.95 16.13 -8.74
C ARG A 164 1.93 14.97 -7.75
N TRP A 165 1.44 15.23 -6.54
CA TRP A 165 1.37 14.23 -5.48
C TRP A 165 0.23 13.24 -5.66
N LEU A 166 -0.96 13.72 -6.02
CA LEU A 166 -2.20 12.97 -5.85
C LEU A 166 -2.75 12.33 -7.12
N TRP A 167 -2.37 12.80 -8.31
CA TRP A 167 -2.91 12.25 -9.56
C TRP A 167 -2.74 10.72 -9.68
N PRO A 168 -1.62 10.09 -9.25
CA PRO A 168 -1.49 8.64 -9.36
C PRO A 168 -2.49 7.91 -8.47
N THR A 169 -2.74 8.40 -7.26
CA THR A 169 -3.71 7.82 -6.33
C THR A 169 -5.15 8.04 -6.79
N VAL A 170 -5.46 9.23 -7.32
CA VAL A 170 -6.79 9.59 -7.84
C VAL A 170 -7.19 8.66 -9.00
N ILE A 171 -6.25 8.33 -9.89
CA ILE A 171 -6.49 7.44 -11.03
C ILE A 171 -6.35 5.98 -10.62
N GLY A 172 -5.32 5.64 -9.86
CA GLY A 172 -4.96 4.27 -9.54
C GLY A 172 -5.92 3.59 -8.55
N SER A 173 -6.44 4.32 -7.55
CA SER A 173 -7.37 3.73 -6.56
C SER A 173 -8.67 3.20 -7.18
N PRO A 174 -9.41 3.95 -8.03
CA PRO A 174 -10.60 3.41 -8.67
C PRO A 174 -10.27 2.25 -9.62
N LEU A 175 -9.14 2.29 -10.33
CA LEU A 175 -8.70 1.17 -11.17
C LEU A 175 -8.43 -0.10 -10.34
N ILE A 176 -7.78 0.02 -9.18
CA ILE A 176 -7.58 -1.10 -8.25
C ILE A 176 -8.94 -1.65 -7.81
N ALA A 177 -9.88 -0.79 -7.41
CA ALA A 177 -11.20 -1.20 -6.96
C ALA A 177 -11.97 -1.95 -8.05
N LEU A 178 -12.03 -1.39 -9.27
CA LEU A 178 -12.67 -2.03 -10.43
C LEU A 178 -12.04 -3.40 -10.73
N TRP A 179 -10.71 -3.48 -10.67
CA TRP A 179 -9.99 -4.72 -10.94
C TRP A 179 -10.26 -5.79 -9.88
N ILE A 180 -10.33 -5.41 -8.59
CA ILE A 180 -10.72 -6.33 -7.51
C ILE A 180 -12.14 -6.84 -7.75
N THR A 181 -13.08 -5.95 -8.04
CA THR A 181 -14.48 -6.31 -8.31
C THR A 181 -14.58 -7.28 -9.49
N TYR A 182 -13.90 -6.99 -10.59
CA TYR A 182 -13.87 -7.87 -11.77
C TYR A 182 -13.36 -9.28 -11.43
N TYR A 183 -12.26 -9.41 -10.68
CA TYR A 183 -11.73 -10.73 -10.33
C TYR A 183 -12.56 -11.44 -9.25
N LYS A 184 -13.20 -10.72 -8.34
CA LYS A 184 -14.19 -11.30 -7.43
C LYS A 184 -15.32 -11.96 -8.20
N LEU A 185 -15.90 -11.26 -9.17
CA LEU A 185 -16.96 -11.81 -10.04
C LEU A 185 -16.47 -13.00 -10.88
N ARG A 186 -15.23 -12.96 -11.37
CA ARG A 186 -14.65 -14.04 -12.16
C ARG A 186 -14.39 -15.31 -11.34
N PHE A 187 -13.92 -15.17 -10.09
CA PHE A 187 -13.55 -16.30 -9.24
C PHE A 187 -14.72 -16.86 -8.43
N ASN A 188 -15.83 -16.12 -8.25
CA ASN A 188 -17.05 -16.59 -7.57
C ASN A 188 -18.07 -17.28 -8.49
N LYS A 189 -17.73 -17.61 -9.74
CA LYS A 189 -18.65 -18.38 -10.59
C LYS A 189 -18.86 -19.79 -10.00
N PRO A 190 -20.09 -20.22 -9.70
CA PRO A 190 -20.37 -21.60 -9.30
C PRO A 190 -19.85 -22.59 -10.35
N ALA A 191 -19.38 -23.75 -9.91
CA ALA A 191 -19.12 -24.84 -10.85
C ALA A 191 -20.43 -25.20 -11.58
N PRO A 192 -20.39 -25.60 -12.87
CA PRO A 192 -21.57 -26.13 -13.54
C PRO A 192 -22.13 -27.29 -12.71
N THR A 193 -23.44 -27.29 -12.46
CA THR A 193 -24.13 -28.46 -11.88
C THR A 193 -23.89 -29.66 -12.79
N PRO A 194 -23.49 -30.83 -12.26
CA PRO A 194 -23.40 -32.04 -13.08
C PRO A 194 -24.78 -32.35 -13.69
N ASP A 195 -24.80 -32.74 -14.96
CA ASP A 195 -26.04 -33.20 -15.60
C ASP A 195 -26.59 -34.41 -14.82
N PRO A 196 -27.90 -34.45 -14.53
CA PRO A 196 -28.52 -35.66 -14.01
C PRO A 196 -28.51 -36.73 -15.10
N THR A 197 -27.59 -37.71 -14.98
CA THR A 197 -27.63 -38.96 -15.74
C THR A 197 -28.64 -39.92 -15.15
#